data_AF-A0A1N5TQ94-F1
#
_entry.id   AF-A0A1N5TQ94-F1
#
_cell.length_a   1.000
_cell.length_b   1.000
_cell.length_c   1.000
_cell.angle_alpha   90.00
_cell.angle_beta   90.00
_cell.angle_gamma   90.00
#
_symmetry.space_group_name_H-M   'P 1'
#
loop_
_entity.id
_entity.type
_entity.pdbx_description
1 polymer ?
#
loop_
_entity_poly.entity_id
_entity_poly.type
_entity_poly.pdbx_seq_one_letter_code
_entity_poly.pdbx_strand_id
1 'polypeptide(L)'
;MLSYPSTISLSSRTLNHLADLNRQHRNQHRSRWRRLDPGRQSLLALAHLRNGDTYTRLAAGFAVGVATAWRYVQEAIMLLAAVAEDLARAMRRIRQLAYAILDGTLIPIDRVADQKPYYSGKHKRHGVNVQVIADAAGRLVWASPLAGSAHDLTAARIHGIIDALTSADVMTFADKGYQGARGSVRTPFKRRRFRPKLSRRQKAVNRAHAKLRARGERAIATLKTWKILAKLRCCPRRATAIVQAILVLHHVEANRYAG
;
A
#
# COMPACT_ATOMS: atom_id res chain seq x y z
N MET A 1 30.63 -20.21 -3.60
CA MET A 1 29.20 -19.84 -3.42
C MET A 1 28.51 -19.97 -4.77
N LEU A 2 27.36 -20.65 -4.85
CA LEU A 2 26.61 -20.77 -6.11
C LEU A 2 25.77 -19.52 -6.34
N SER A 3 25.67 -19.05 -7.59
CA SER A 3 24.89 -17.86 -7.95
C SER A 3 23.71 -18.23 -8.85
N TYR A 4 22.57 -17.58 -8.63
CA TYR A 4 21.38 -17.68 -9.47
C TYR A 4 20.90 -16.26 -9.82
N PRO A 5 20.75 -15.91 -11.10
CA PRO A 5 20.28 -14.59 -11.51
C PRO A 5 18.80 -14.43 -11.18
N SER A 6 18.43 -13.31 -10.56
CA SER A 6 17.02 -12.98 -10.27
C SER A 6 16.61 -11.68 -10.95
N THR A 7 15.40 -11.66 -11.50
CA THR A 7 14.81 -10.46 -12.11
C THR A 7 14.00 -9.65 -11.11
N ILE A 8 14.04 -8.33 -11.23
CA ILE A 8 13.15 -7.41 -10.53
C ILE A 8 12.19 -6.86 -11.59
N SER A 9 10.90 -7.20 -11.50
CA SER A 9 9.88 -6.72 -12.44
C SER A 9 9.48 -5.28 -12.10
N LEU A 10 10.38 -4.33 -12.38
CA LEU A 10 10.23 -2.87 -12.29
C LEU A 10 11.01 -2.22 -13.45
N SER A 11 10.61 -1.02 -13.85
CA SER A 11 11.26 -0.29 -14.94
C SER A 11 12.55 0.42 -14.51
N SER A 12 13.41 0.73 -15.49
CA SER A 12 14.59 1.58 -15.28
C SER A 12 14.22 2.97 -14.77
N ARG A 13 13.02 3.48 -15.07
CA ARG A 13 12.52 4.76 -14.52
C ARG A 13 12.40 4.70 -13.00
N THR A 14 11.91 3.60 -12.45
CA THR A 14 11.80 3.42 -10.99
C THR A 14 13.17 3.30 -10.34
N LEU A 15 14.12 2.61 -10.99
CA LEU A 15 15.50 2.58 -10.53
C LEU A 15 16.13 3.98 -10.50
N ASN A 16 16.00 4.73 -11.59
CA ASN A 16 16.56 6.06 -11.75
C ASN A 16 15.94 7.04 -10.74
N HIS A 17 14.61 7.00 -10.57
CA HIS A 17 13.91 7.83 -9.59
C HIS A 17 14.48 7.66 -8.18
N LEU A 18 14.63 6.41 -7.71
CA LEU A 18 15.21 6.16 -6.39
C LEU A 18 16.71 6.50 -6.33
N ALA A 19 17.46 6.29 -7.42
CA ALA A 19 18.87 6.68 -7.49
C ALA A 19 19.07 8.19 -7.40
N ASP A 20 18.16 8.97 -7.98
CA ASP A 20 18.17 10.43 -7.91
C ASP A 20 17.87 10.91 -6.48
N LEU A 21 16.86 10.34 -5.81
CA LEU A 21 16.59 10.62 -4.40
C LEU A 21 17.81 10.31 -3.52
N ASN A 22 18.44 9.15 -3.71
CA ASN A 22 19.66 8.78 -2.99
C ASN A 22 20.82 9.76 -3.27
N ARG A 23 20.99 10.20 -4.53
CA ARG A 23 22.04 11.15 -4.92
C ARG A 23 21.83 12.51 -4.26
N GLN A 24 20.60 13.02 -4.30
CA GLN A 24 20.23 14.29 -3.65
C GLN A 24 20.46 14.23 -2.14
N HIS A 25 19.97 13.17 -1.47
CA HIS A 25 20.16 12.98 -0.04
C HIS A 25 21.64 12.91 0.35
N ARG A 26 22.44 12.12 -0.36
CA ARG A 26 23.89 12.03 -0.10
C ARG A 26 24.61 13.36 -0.28
N ASN A 27 24.21 14.16 -1.27
CA ASN A 27 24.77 15.49 -1.49
C ASN A 27 24.43 16.45 -0.35
N GLN A 28 23.18 16.46 0.11
CA GLN A 28 22.74 17.29 1.23
C GLN A 28 23.48 16.94 2.53
N HIS A 29 23.64 15.65 2.81
CA HIS A 29 24.32 15.16 4.03
C HIS A 29 25.84 15.03 3.89
N ARG A 30 26.43 15.47 2.77
CA ARG A 30 27.87 15.34 2.46
C ARG A 30 28.41 13.89 2.64
N SER A 31 27.55 12.88 2.48
CA SER A 31 27.89 11.45 2.62
C SER A 31 28.09 10.78 1.26
N ARG A 32 28.89 11.44 0.39
CA ARG A 32 29.09 11.04 -1.01
C ARG A 32 29.78 9.67 -1.13
N TRP A 33 30.74 9.40 -0.25
CA TRP A 33 31.54 8.18 -0.24
C TRP A 33 30.82 7.07 0.51
N ARG A 34 30.22 6.14 -0.23
CA ARG A 34 29.60 4.93 0.30
C ARG A 34 29.99 3.73 -0.55
N ARG A 35 29.93 2.54 0.04
CA ARG A 35 30.36 1.28 -0.61
C ARG A 35 29.64 0.96 -1.91
N LEU A 36 28.36 1.35 -2.02
CA LEU A 36 27.61 1.28 -3.28
C LEU A 36 27.36 2.70 -3.81
N ASP A 37 27.42 2.86 -5.12
CA ASP A 37 26.89 4.06 -5.78
C ASP A 37 25.36 4.16 -5.60
N PRO A 38 24.74 5.33 -5.86
CA PRO A 38 23.30 5.51 -5.70
C PRO A 38 22.45 4.51 -6.50
N GLY A 39 22.87 4.13 -7.71
CA GLY A 39 22.14 3.17 -8.55
C GLY A 39 22.14 1.78 -7.95
N ARG A 40 23.30 1.29 -7.49
CA ARG A 40 23.39 -0.01 -6.81
C ARG A 40 22.70 -0.02 -5.45
N GLN A 41 22.74 1.07 -4.68
CA GLN A 41 21.94 1.20 -3.45
C GLN A 41 20.45 1.10 -3.75
N SER A 42 19.97 1.80 -4.79
CA SER A 42 18.58 1.74 -5.22
C SER A 42 18.17 0.35 -5.67
N LEU A 43 18.99 -0.32 -6.48
CA LEU A 43 18.71 -1.68 -6.94
C LEU A 43 18.58 -2.66 -5.76
N LEU A 44 19.47 -2.56 -4.77
CA LEU A 44 19.41 -3.34 -3.52
C LEU A 44 18.09 -3.13 -2.79
N ALA A 45 17.67 -1.86 -2.63
CA ALA A 45 16.41 -1.54 -1.95
C ALA A 45 15.17 -2.01 -2.73
N LEU A 46 15.17 -1.86 -4.07
CA LEU A 46 14.08 -2.33 -4.92
C LEU A 46 13.97 -3.86 -4.91
N ALA A 47 15.09 -4.59 -4.88
CA ALA A 47 15.10 -6.05 -4.72
C ALA A 47 14.40 -6.45 -3.41
N HIS A 48 14.71 -5.77 -2.31
CA HIS A 48 14.03 -6.01 -1.04
C HIS A 48 12.52 -5.75 -1.11
N LEU A 49 12.11 -4.58 -1.60
CA LEU A 49 10.70 -4.17 -1.62
C LEU A 49 9.87 -5.01 -2.59
N ARG A 50 10.39 -5.26 -3.79
CA ARG A 50 9.69 -5.98 -4.86
C ARG A 50 9.71 -7.49 -4.66
N ASN A 51 10.89 -8.06 -4.42
CA ASN A 51 11.09 -9.51 -4.37
C ASN A 51 11.05 -10.08 -2.95
N GLY A 52 11.14 -9.24 -1.91
CA GLY A 52 11.20 -9.70 -0.53
C GLY A 52 12.55 -10.32 -0.16
N ASP A 53 13.62 -10.00 -0.91
CA ASP A 53 14.95 -10.56 -0.67
C ASP A 53 15.45 -10.21 0.74
N THR A 54 16.02 -11.18 1.45
CA THR A 54 16.51 -10.99 2.82
C THR A 54 17.77 -10.12 2.84
N TYR A 55 18.03 -9.43 3.95
CA TYR A 55 19.25 -8.63 4.09
C TYR A 55 20.52 -9.46 3.93
N THR A 56 20.52 -10.72 4.34
CA THR A 56 21.65 -11.66 4.14
C THR A 56 21.90 -11.96 2.67
N ARG A 57 20.84 -12.23 1.90
CA ARG A 57 20.93 -12.45 0.45
C ARG A 57 21.40 -11.21 -0.28
N LEU A 58 20.87 -10.04 0.08
CA LEU A 58 21.27 -8.76 -0.49
C LEU A 58 22.73 -8.41 -0.16
N ALA A 59 23.14 -8.62 1.09
CA ALA A 59 24.52 -8.40 1.52
C ALA A 59 25.51 -9.24 0.71
N ALA A 60 25.23 -10.53 0.54
CA ALA A 60 26.04 -11.43 -0.27
C ALA A 60 26.06 -11.00 -1.75
N GLY A 61 24.90 -10.75 -2.36
CA GLY A 61 24.78 -10.40 -3.78
C GLY A 61 25.39 -9.04 -4.16
N PHE A 62 25.42 -8.09 -3.22
CA PHE A 62 26.01 -6.76 -3.43
C PHE A 62 27.41 -6.61 -2.83
N ALA A 63 27.97 -7.67 -2.25
CA ALA A 63 29.27 -7.66 -1.56
C ALA A 63 29.38 -6.54 -0.52
N VAL A 64 28.37 -6.41 0.35
CA VAL A 64 28.33 -5.47 1.49
C VAL A 64 27.99 -6.21 2.78
N GLY A 65 28.23 -5.59 3.94
CA GLY A 65 27.80 -6.17 5.22
C GLY A 65 26.27 -6.14 5.40
N VAL A 66 25.71 -7.09 6.17
CA VAL A 66 24.26 -7.17 6.45
C VAL A 66 23.71 -5.87 7.06
N ALA A 67 24.45 -5.27 7.99
CA ALA A 67 24.08 -3.98 8.58
C ALA A 67 24.03 -2.85 7.52
N THR A 68 24.91 -2.90 6.51
CA THR A 68 24.90 -1.92 5.40
C THR A 68 23.69 -2.13 4.50
N ALA A 69 23.37 -3.38 4.15
CA ALA A 69 22.17 -3.69 3.37
C ALA A 69 20.89 -3.23 4.10
N TRP A 70 20.78 -3.51 5.40
CA TRP A 70 19.66 -3.02 6.23
C TRP A 70 19.55 -1.50 6.18
N ARG A 71 20.66 -0.79 6.41
CA ARG A 71 20.69 0.68 6.49
C ARG A 71 20.34 1.33 5.15
N TYR A 72 20.81 0.77 4.03
CA TYR A 72 20.47 1.21 2.68
C TYR A 72 18.99 1.01 2.36
N VAL A 73 18.40 -0.12 2.74
CA VAL A 73 16.96 -0.36 2.60
C VAL A 73 16.16 0.64 3.45
N GLN A 74 16.59 0.90 4.70
CA GLN A 74 15.93 1.88 5.56
C GLN A 74 15.94 3.27 4.97
N GLU A 75 17.11 3.73 4.53
CA GLU A 75 17.27 5.05 3.94
C GLU A 75 16.38 5.20 2.70
N ALA A 76 16.38 4.21 1.80
CA ALA A 76 15.53 4.22 0.62
C ALA A 76 14.03 4.30 0.96
N ILE A 77 13.56 3.51 1.95
CA ILE A 77 12.17 3.56 2.41
C ILE A 77 11.82 4.94 2.96
N MET A 78 12.70 5.53 3.77
CA MET A 78 12.46 6.85 4.35
C MET A 78 12.43 7.95 3.29
N LEU A 79 13.34 7.92 2.32
CA LEU A 79 13.38 8.89 1.22
C LEU A 79 12.13 8.80 0.36
N LEU A 80 11.68 7.59 0.03
CA LEU A 80 10.44 7.40 -0.73
C LEU A 80 9.21 7.81 0.09
N ALA A 81 9.15 7.47 1.38
CA ALA A 81 8.04 7.86 2.25
C ALA A 81 7.95 9.39 2.40
N ALA A 82 9.08 10.08 2.46
CA ALA A 82 9.13 11.54 2.57
C ALA A 82 8.55 12.27 1.35
N VAL A 83 8.57 11.64 0.16
CA VAL A 83 7.98 12.21 -1.06
C VAL A 83 6.58 11.65 -1.37
N ALA A 84 6.04 10.79 -0.50
CA ALA A 84 4.71 10.24 -0.68
C ALA A 84 3.63 11.31 -0.52
N GLU A 85 2.60 11.23 -1.35
CA GLU A 85 1.47 12.14 -1.27
C GLU A 85 0.63 11.83 -0.02
N ASP A 86 0.25 12.88 0.72
CA ASP A 86 -0.77 12.77 1.76
C ASP A 86 -2.17 12.60 1.15
N LEU A 87 -3.16 12.35 2.00
CA LEU A 87 -4.53 12.17 1.56
C LEU A 87 -5.06 13.44 0.85
N ALA A 88 -4.74 14.63 1.36
CA ALA A 88 -5.22 15.89 0.79
C ALA A 88 -4.75 16.09 -0.66
N ARG A 89 -3.48 15.77 -0.94
CA ARG A 89 -2.90 15.80 -2.29
C ARG A 89 -3.49 14.71 -3.18
N ALA A 90 -3.61 13.49 -2.68
CA ALA A 90 -4.25 12.41 -3.43
C ALA A 90 -5.70 12.76 -3.81
N MET A 91 -6.42 13.46 -2.93
CA MET A 91 -7.80 13.88 -3.16
C MET A 91 -7.98 14.83 -4.34
N ARG A 92 -6.94 15.61 -4.73
CA ARG A 92 -7.00 16.44 -5.94
C ARG A 92 -7.19 15.60 -7.20
N ARG A 93 -6.58 14.42 -7.26
CA ARG A 93 -6.77 13.45 -8.35
C ARG A 93 -8.07 12.68 -8.20
N ILE A 94 -8.40 12.27 -6.98
CA ILE A 94 -9.62 11.48 -6.69
C ILE A 94 -10.89 12.26 -7.07
N ARG A 95 -10.90 13.59 -6.89
CA ARG A 95 -11.99 14.49 -7.31
C ARG A 95 -12.32 14.44 -8.80
N GLN A 96 -11.36 14.05 -9.64
CA GLN A 96 -11.52 13.97 -11.09
C GLN A 96 -12.01 12.59 -11.55
N LEU A 97 -12.17 11.63 -10.63
CA LEU A 97 -12.62 10.29 -10.95
C LEU A 97 -14.14 10.23 -11.05
N ALA A 98 -14.64 9.48 -12.04
CA ALA A 98 -16.09 9.19 -12.14
C ALA A 98 -16.63 8.48 -10.88
N TYR A 99 -15.82 7.60 -10.30
CA TYR A 99 -16.04 7.03 -8.97
C TYR A 99 -14.74 6.47 -8.40
N ALA A 100 -14.69 6.35 -7.08
CA ALA A 100 -13.61 5.69 -6.35
C ALA A 100 -14.07 4.34 -5.78
N ILE A 101 -13.11 3.47 -5.49
CA ILE A 101 -13.35 2.21 -4.78
C ILE A 101 -12.53 2.27 -3.49
N LEU A 102 -13.21 2.13 -2.36
CA LEU A 102 -12.59 2.06 -1.03
C LEU A 102 -12.60 0.62 -0.55
N ASP A 103 -11.42 0.12 -0.17
CA ASP A 103 -11.29 -1.24 0.33
C ASP A 103 -10.21 -1.38 1.41
N GLY A 104 -10.32 -2.42 2.22
CA GLY A 104 -9.40 -2.73 3.31
C GLY A 104 -8.73 -4.08 3.08
N THR A 105 -7.43 -4.18 3.34
CA THR A 105 -6.71 -5.45 3.27
C THR A 105 -5.77 -5.62 4.45
N LEU A 106 -5.77 -6.83 5.04
CA LEU A 106 -4.88 -7.14 6.15
C LEU A 106 -3.55 -7.65 5.64
N ILE A 107 -2.47 -6.94 5.97
CA ILE A 107 -1.10 -7.38 5.74
C ILE A 107 -0.60 -8.10 6.99
N PRO A 108 -0.23 -9.39 6.90
CA PRO A 108 0.26 -10.14 8.05
C PRO A 108 1.57 -9.54 8.61
N ILE A 109 1.72 -9.56 9.93
CA ILE A 109 2.96 -9.21 10.62
C ILE A 109 3.43 -10.40 11.48
N ASP A 110 4.69 -10.36 11.91
CA ASP A 110 5.12 -11.21 13.03
C ASP A 110 4.45 -10.80 14.33
N ARG A 111 4.32 -11.77 15.25
CA ARG A 111 3.79 -11.50 16.59
C ARG A 111 4.73 -10.54 17.32
N VAL A 112 4.18 -9.47 17.84
CA VAL A 112 4.90 -8.47 18.65
C VAL A 112 4.50 -8.59 20.11
N ALA A 113 5.32 -8.07 21.03
CA ALA A 113 5.05 -8.11 22.47
C ALA A 113 3.68 -7.47 22.80
N ASP A 114 3.43 -6.25 22.31
CA ASP A 114 2.11 -5.61 22.37
C ASP A 114 1.21 -6.07 21.20
N GLN A 115 0.75 -7.31 21.29
CA GLN A 115 0.04 -8.00 20.20
C GLN A 115 -1.42 -7.55 20.00
N LYS A 116 -2.09 -7.06 21.05
CA LYS A 116 -3.55 -6.86 21.08
C LYS A 116 -4.02 -5.87 20.00
N PRO A 117 -3.37 -4.72 19.76
CA PRO A 117 -3.78 -3.80 18.71
C PRO A 117 -3.70 -4.39 17.30
N TYR A 118 -2.82 -5.37 17.09
CA TYR A 118 -2.53 -5.94 15.77
C TYR A 118 -3.29 -7.25 15.49
N TYR A 119 -3.94 -7.84 16.48
CA TYR A 119 -4.71 -9.07 16.28
C TYR A 119 -6.05 -8.77 15.59
N SER A 120 -6.23 -9.29 14.38
CA SER A 120 -7.48 -9.18 13.64
C SER A 120 -8.39 -10.36 13.94
N GLY A 121 -9.50 -10.10 14.64
CA GLY A 121 -10.52 -11.14 14.93
C GLY A 121 -11.16 -11.74 13.67
N LYS A 122 -11.30 -10.94 12.60
CA LYS A 122 -11.84 -11.35 11.28
C LYS A 122 -10.93 -12.36 10.59
N HIS A 123 -9.62 -12.14 10.66
CA HIS A 123 -8.63 -12.94 9.92
C HIS A 123 -7.86 -13.93 10.80
N LYS A 124 -8.14 -13.96 12.11
CA LYS A 124 -7.51 -14.80 13.15
C LYS A 124 -5.97 -14.77 13.09
N ARG A 125 -5.41 -13.59 12.77
CA ARG A 125 -3.97 -13.39 12.59
C ARG A 125 -3.55 -11.98 13.01
N HIS A 126 -2.27 -11.81 13.33
CA HIS A 126 -1.67 -10.50 13.54
C HIS A 126 -1.40 -9.82 12.20
N GLY A 127 -1.74 -8.53 12.10
CA GLY A 127 -1.52 -7.75 10.89
C GLY A 127 -1.68 -6.25 11.09
N VAL A 128 -1.45 -5.53 10.01
CA VAL A 128 -1.85 -4.13 9.85
C VAL A 128 -2.97 -4.06 8.81
N ASN A 129 -4.02 -3.31 9.12
CA ASN A 129 -5.14 -3.10 8.22
C ASN A 129 -4.79 -1.94 7.28
N VAL A 130 -4.55 -2.23 6.01
CA VAL A 130 -4.25 -1.23 4.98
C VAL A 130 -5.53 -0.83 4.28
N GLN A 131 -5.90 0.44 4.43
CA GLN A 131 -6.97 1.08 3.68
C GLN A 131 -6.45 1.49 2.31
N VAL A 132 -7.22 1.24 1.26
CA VAL A 132 -6.84 1.44 -0.13
C VAL A 132 -7.94 2.21 -0.84
N ILE A 133 -7.56 3.24 -1.59
CA ILE A 133 -8.42 3.93 -2.56
C ILE A 133 -7.92 3.58 -3.96
N ALA A 134 -8.82 3.10 -4.80
CA ALA A 134 -8.57 2.80 -6.19
C ALA A 134 -9.52 3.57 -7.11
N ASP A 135 -9.11 3.75 -8.36
CA ASP A 135 -9.95 4.36 -9.38
C ASP A 135 -10.89 3.36 -10.08
N ALA A 136 -11.69 3.86 -11.02
CA ALA A 136 -12.62 3.07 -11.82
C ALA A 136 -11.95 1.99 -12.69
N ALA A 137 -10.63 2.08 -12.96
CA ALA A 137 -9.86 1.08 -13.69
C ALA A 137 -9.20 0.03 -12.76
N GLY A 138 -9.32 0.21 -11.44
CA GLY A 138 -8.68 -0.63 -10.44
C GLY A 138 -7.21 -0.28 -10.21
N ARG A 139 -6.77 0.93 -10.56
CA ARG A 139 -5.42 1.43 -10.27
C ARG A 139 -5.38 1.98 -8.85
N LEU A 140 -4.27 1.71 -8.15
CA LEU A 140 -4.06 2.17 -6.79
C LEU A 140 -3.78 3.68 -6.78
N VAL A 141 -4.60 4.44 -6.05
CA VAL A 141 -4.49 5.91 -5.95
C VAL A 141 -3.91 6.34 -4.62
N TRP A 142 -4.28 5.67 -3.54
CA TRP A 142 -3.79 5.98 -2.20
C TRP A 142 -3.91 4.76 -1.29
N ALA A 143 -3.03 4.64 -0.30
CA ALA A 143 -3.16 3.65 0.75
C ALA A 143 -2.52 4.10 2.07
N SER A 144 -3.04 3.60 3.18
CA SER A 144 -2.44 3.81 4.49
C SER A 144 -2.74 2.66 5.45
N PRO A 145 -1.76 2.20 6.23
CA PRO A 145 -1.95 1.18 7.26
C PRO A 145 -2.45 1.76 8.58
N LEU A 146 -3.22 0.94 9.29
CA LEU A 146 -3.55 1.07 10.72
C LEU A 146 -3.38 -0.27 11.43
N ALA A 147 -3.54 -0.26 12.75
CA ALA A 147 -3.48 -1.48 13.55
C ALA A 147 -4.54 -2.51 13.10
N GLY A 148 -4.18 -3.79 13.02
CA GLY A 148 -5.03 -4.85 12.44
C GLY A 148 -6.32 -5.17 13.18
N SER A 149 -6.46 -4.74 14.44
CA SER A 149 -7.71 -4.86 15.20
C SER A 149 -8.77 -3.85 14.78
N ALA A 150 -8.36 -2.74 14.13
CA ALA A 150 -9.29 -1.69 13.71
C ALA A 150 -10.24 -2.19 12.61
N HIS A 151 -11.53 -2.03 12.86
CA HIS A 151 -12.57 -2.27 11.86
C HIS A 151 -12.42 -1.30 10.68
N ASP A 152 -12.74 -1.74 9.46
CA ASP A 152 -12.49 -0.98 8.23
C ASP A 152 -13.10 0.44 8.25
N LEU A 153 -14.35 0.58 8.70
CA LEU A 153 -14.96 1.91 8.89
C LEU A 153 -14.21 2.79 9.90
N THR A 154 -13.77 2.22 11.02
CA THR A 154 -13.02 2.96 12.05
C THR A 154 -11.68 3.40 11.49
N ALA A 155 -10.99 2.52 10.77
CA ALA A 155 -9.72 2.83 10.13
C ALA A 155 -9.87 3.95 9.10
N ALA A 156 -10.90 3.90 8.25
CA ALA A 156 -11.16 4.94 7.28
C ALA A 156 -11.51 6.29 7.91
N ARG A 157 -12.20 6.31 9.05
CA ARG A 157 -12.48 7.55 9.80
C ARG A 157 -11.23 8.13 10.45
N ILE A 158 -10.40 7.29 11.08
CA ILE A 158 -9.12 7.73 11.67
C ILE A 158 -8.22 8.36 10.60
N HIS A 159 -8.22 7.81 9.38
CA HIS A 159 -7.49 8.38 8.26
C HIS A 159 -8.17 9.60 7.59
N GLY A 160 -9.36 10.01 8.04
CA GLY A 160 -10.12 11.11 7.42
C GLY A 160 -10.66 10.81 6.01
N ILE A 161 -10.63 9.55 5.56
CA ILE A 161 -11.01 9.14 4.20
C ILE A 161 -12.48 9.45 3.95
N ILE A 162 -13.35 9.11 4.90
CA ILE A 162 -14.80 9.27 4.75
C ILE A 162 -15.17 10.75 4.60
N ASP A 163 -14.59 11.61 5.44
CA ASP A 163 -14.85 13.05 5.43
C ASP A 163 -14.28 13.69 4.16
N ALA A 164 -13.08 13.28 3.74
CA ALA A 164 -12.45 13.76 2.52
C ALA A 164 -13.25 13.39 1.26
N LEU A 165 -13.72 12.15 1.14
CA LEU A 165 -14.55 11.68 0.02
C LEU A 165 -15.92 12.33 0.00
N THR A 166 -16.52 12.59 1.17
CA THR A 166 -17.81 13.25 1.29
C THR A 166 -17.70 14.73 0.92
N SER A 167 -16.68 15.42 1.43
CA SER A 167 -16.43 16.85 1.12
C SER A 167 -16.07 17.09 -0.34
N ALA A 168 -15.56 16.07 -1.02
CA ALA A 168 -15.24 16.09 -2.44
C ALA A 168 -16.39 15.65 -3.35
N ASP A 169 -17.51 15.19 -2.78
CA ASP A 169 -18.66 14.58 -3.46
C ASP A 169 -18.29 13.47 -4.46
N VAL A 170 -17.26 12.68 -4.13
CA VAL A 170 -16.80 11.58 -5.00
C VAL A 170 -17.58 10.32 -4.68
N MET A 171 -18.43 9.88 -5.62
CA MET A 171 -19.14 8.61 -5.54
C MET A 171 -18.15 7.48 -5.24
N THR A 172 -18.28 6.81 -4.10
CA THR A 172 -17.32 5.79 -3.65
C THR A 172 -17.99 4.46 -3.38
N PHE A 173 -17.50 3.38 -3.96
CA PHE A 173 -18.01 2.03 -3.71
C PHE A 173 -17.17 1.29 -2.66
N ALA A 174 -17.80 0.88 -1.57
CA ALA A 174 -17.13 0.26 -0.43
C ALA A 174 -17.84 -1.05 0.01
N ASP A 175 -17.14 -1.95 0.69
CA ASP A 175 -17.70 -3.23 1.11
C ASP A 175 -18.65 -3.08 2.33
N LYS A 176 -19.09 -4.21 2.90
CA LYS A 176 -19.97 -4.18 4.08
C LYS A 176 -19.26 -3.71 5.35
N GLY A 177 -17.92 -3.74 5.40
CA GLY A 177 -17.09 -3.22 6.49
C GLY A 177 -17.14 -1.70 6.61
N TYR A 178 -17.63 -0.99 5.58
CA TYR A 178 -17.83 0.47 5.61
C TYR A 178 -19.28 0.88 5.89
N GLN A 179 -20.14 -0.05 6.33
CA GLN A 179 -21.53 0.27 6.65
C GLN A 179 -21.62 1.31 7.76
N GLY A 180 -22.26 2.44 7.46
CA GLY A 180 -22.33 3.59 8.36
C GLY A 180 -21.37 4.73 8.01
N ALA A 181 -20.59 4.61 6.92
CA ALA A 181 -19.81 5.71 6.36
C ALA A 181 -20.66 6.94 6.03
N ARG A 182 -21.87 6.74 5.47
CA ARG A 182 -22.77 7.81 4.97
C ARG A 182 -22.08 8.65 3.88
N GLY A 183 -22.68 9.79 3.53
CA GLY A 183 -22.15 10.70 2.50
C GLY A 183 -22.10 10.07 1.12
N SER A 184 -20.96 10.25 0.44
CA SER A 184 -20.71 9.76 -0.92
C SER A 184 -20.34 8.27 -0.99
N VAL A 185 -20.21 7.59 0.17
CA VAL A 185 -19.81 6.17 0.25
C VAL A 185 -21.03 5.25 0.16
N ARG A 186 -21.05 4.41 -0.88
CA ARG A 186 -22.08 3.42 -1.19
C ARG A 186 -21.64 2.02 -0.80
N THR A 187 -22.37 1.42 0.14
CA THR A 187 -22.18 0.02 0.58
C THR A 187 -23.36 -0.86 0.13
N PRO A 188 -23.16 -2.17 -0.11
CA PRO A 188 -24.24 -3.02 -0.58
C PRO A 188 -25.30 -3.24 0.51
N PHE A 189 -26.53 -3.52 0.09
CA PHE A 189 -27.62 -3.86 1.01
C PHE A 189 -27.25 -5.14 1.79
N LYS A 190 -27.34 -5.08 3.11
CA LYS A 190 -27.09 -6.22 4.01
C LYS A 190 -28.39 -6.72 4.61
N ARG A 191 -28.58 -8.04 4.51
CA ARG A 191 -29.61 -8.75 5.27
C ARG A 191 -29.29 -8.63 6.76
N ARG A 192 -30.26 -8.16 7.55
CA ARG A 192 -30.17 -8.16 9.02
C ARG A 192 -30.83 -9.43 9.57
N ARG A 193 -30.31 -9.93 10.70
CA ARG A 193 -30.96 -11.02 11.44
C ARG A 193 -32.37 -10.54 11.82
N PHE A 194 -33.37 -11.41 11.67
CA PHE A 194 -34.79 -11.11 11.93
C PHE A 194 -35.47 -10.11 10.97
N ARG A 195 -34.84 -9.77 9.83
CA ARG A 195 -35.51 -9.00 8.76
C ARG A 195 -35.78 -9.86 7.52
N PRO A 196 -36.77 -9.49 6.69
CA PRO A 196 -37.07 -10.17 5.44
C PRO A 196 -35.83 -10.33 4.54
N LYS A 197 -35.86 -11.35 3.69
CA LYS A 197 -34.83 -11.55 2.66
C LYS A 197 -34.75 -10.32 1.76
N LEU A 198 -33.56 -10.06 1.21
CA LEU A 198 -33.37 -8.97 0.26
C LEU A 198 -34.28 -9.17 -0.95
N SER A 199 -34.95 -8.09 -1.38
CA SER A 199 -35.81 -8.10 -2.56
C SER A 199 -35.01 -8.39 -3.83
N ARG A 200 -35.68 -8.80 -4.91
CA ARG A 200 -35.04 -9.01 -6.22
C ARG A 200 -34.30 -7.77 -6.70
N ARG A 201 -34.87 -6.57 -6.48
CA ARG A 201 -34.25 -5.27 -6.81
C ARG A 201 -32.98 -5.03 -5.97
N GLN A 202 -33.03 -5.25 -4.65
CA GLN A 202 -31.85 -5.10 -3.78
C GLN A 202 -30.72 -6.07 -4.18
N LYS A 203 -31.06 -7.32 -4.54
CA LYS A 203 -30.08 -8.29 -5.05
C LYS A 203 -29.49 -7.85 -6.39
N ALA A 204 -30.26 -7.25 -7.28
CA ALA A 204 -29.76 -6.71 -8.54
C ALA A 204 -28.77 -5.56 -8.31
N VAL A 205 -29.10 -4.62 -7.42
CA VAL A 205 -28.17 -3.53 -7.01
C VAL A 205 -26.90 -4.10 -6.41
N ASN A 206 -26.99 -5.08 -5.51
CA ASN A 206 -25.80 -5.72 -4.93
C ASN A 206 -24.92 -6.42 -5.98
N ARG A 207 -25.51 -7.00 -7.04
CA ARG A 207 -24.74 -7.59 -8.14
C ARG A 207 -24.00 -6.52 -8.95
N ALA A 208 -24.67 -5.41 -9.28
CA ALA A 208 -24.02 -4.28 -9.97
C ALA A 208 -22.90 -3.67 -9.11
N HIS A 209 -23.17 -3.48 -7.82
CA HIS A 209 -22.20 -2.98 -6.83
C HIS A 209 -20.97 -3.90 -6.74
N ALA A 210 -21.16 -5.21 -6.67
CA ALA A 210 -20.07 -6.19 -6.66
C ALA A 210 -19.22 -6.13 -7.95
N LYS A 211 -19.83 -5.97 -9.13
CA LYS A 211 -19.11 -5.82 -10.40
C LYS A 211 -18.22 -4.58 -10.43
N LEU A 212 -18.72 -3.44 -9.92
CA LEU A 212 -17.93 -2.21 -9.83
C LEU A 212 -16.76 -2.38 -8.85
N ARG A 213 -17.02 -2.99 -7.69
CA ARG A 213 -16.00 -3.26 -6.66
C ARG A 213 -14.93 -4.26 -7.09
N ALA A 214 -15.26 -5.25 -7.90
CA ALA A 214 -14.31 -6.27 -8.35
C ALA A 214 -13.08 -5.64 -9.04
N ARG A 215 -13.22 -4.43 -9.62
CA ARG A 215 -12.08 -3.67 -10.16
C ARG A 215 -11.09 -3.23 -9.08
N GLY A 216 -11.56 -2.88 -7.88
CA GLY A 216 -10.70 -2.50 -6.75
C GLY A 216 -9.85 -3.65 -6.21
N GLU A 217 -10.29 -4.90 -6.40
CA GLU A 217 -9.49 -6.08 -6.05
C GLU A 217 -8.19 -6.12 -6.86
N ARG A 218 -8.16 -5.56 -8.08
CA ARG A 218 -6.95 -5.39 -8.88
C ARG A 218 -5.92 -4.51 -8.18
N ALA A 219 -6.33 -3.40 -7.58
CA ALA A 219 -5.42 -2.51 -6.86
C ALA A 219 -4.76 -3.23 -5.68
N ILE A 220 -5.54 -4.01 -4.92
CA ILE A 220 -5.02 -4.85 -3.83
C ILE A 220 -4.11 -5.95 -4.38
N ALA A 221 -4.47 -6.59 -5.49
CA ALA A 221 -3.63 -7.60 -6.12
C ALA A 221 -2.28 -7.00 -6.55
N THR A 222 -2.29 -5.80 -7.14
CA THR A 222 -1.06 -5.08 -7.48
C THR A 222 -0.24 -4.73 -6.25
N LEU A 223 -0.88 -4.29 -5.15
CA LEU A 223 -0.18 -4.08 -3.89
C LEU A 223 0.49 -5.38 -3.38
N LYS A 224 -0.19 -6.52 -3.51
CA LYS A 224 0.34 -7.84 -3.14
C LYS A 224 1.47 -8.35 -4.04
N THR A 225 1.68 -7.76 -5.22
CA THR A 225 2.86 -8.10 -6.06
C THR A 225 4.17 -7.59 -5.44
N TRP A 226 4.11 -6.66 -4.49
CA TRP A 226 5.25 -6.27 -3.66
C TRP A 226 5.44 -7.30 -2.56
N LYS A 227 6.36 -8.25 -2.75
CA LYS A 227 6.48 -9.43 -1.90
C LYS A 227 6.82 -9.10 -0.44
N ILE A 228 7.38 -7.93 -0.15
CA ILE A 228 7.57 -7.45 1.23
C ILE A 228 6.23 -7.35 2.00
N LEU A 229 5.13 -7.11 1.29
CA LEU A 229 3.77 -7.03 1.85
C LEU A 229 3.07 -8.39 1.97
N ALA A 230 3.69 -9.49 1.53
CA ALA A 230 3.14 -10.83 1.78
C ALA A 230 3.11 -11.14 3.27
N LYS A 231 4.15 -10.70 4.00
CA LYS A 231 4.24 -10.68 5.45
C LYS A 231 5.34 -9.70 5.88
N LEU A 232 5.00 -8.67 6.64
CA LEU A 232 5.97 -7.72 7.17
C LEU A 232 6.72 -8.35 8.35
N ARG A 233 8.01 -8.61 8.14
CA ARG A 233 8.94 -9.15 9.14
C ARG A 233 9.76 -8.03 9.80
N CYS A 234 9.06 -7.03 10.31
CA CYS A 234 9.66 -5.86 10.95
C CYS A 234 8.71 -5.26 12.00
N CYS A 235 9.19 -4.26 12.74
CA CYS A 235 8.35 -3.48 13.64
C CYS A 235 7.12 -2.91 12.88
N PRO A 236 5.87 -3.11 13.37
CA PRO A 236 4.66 -2.63 12.71
C PRO A 236 4.60 -1.13 12.52
N ARG A 237 5.30 -0.36 13.37
CA ARG A 237 5.43 1.11 13.23
C ARG A 237 6.06 1.53 11.90
N ARG A 238 6.78 0.63 11.23
CA ARG A 238 7.39 0.88 9.92
C ARG A 238 6.43 0.62 8.75
N ALA A 239 5.25 0.04 9.00
CA ALA A 239 4.30 -0.27 7.95
C ALA A 239 3.90 0.97 7.14
N THR A 240 3.68 2.11 7.80
CA THR A 240 3.31 3.37 7.12
C THR A 240 4.35 3.79 6.09
N ALA A 241 5.62 3.88 6.51
CA ALA A 241 6.71 4.25 5.60
C ALA A 241 6.88 3.24 4.46
N ILE A 242 6.73 1.94 4.73
CA ILE A 242 6.82 0.90 3.68
C ILE A 242 5.68 1.04 2.67
N VAL A 243 4.43 1.22 3.14
CA VAL A 243 3.27 1.39 2.25
C VAL A 243 3.40 2.67 1.44
N GLN A 244 3.80 3.79 2.07
CA GLN A 244 4.07 5.06 1.38
C GLN A 244 5.17 4.94 0.33
N ALA A 245 6.26 4.25 0.66
CA ALA A 245 7.33 4.01 -0.30
C ALA A 245 6.85 3.21 -1.52
N ILE A 246 6.06 2.16 -1.28
CA ILE A 246 5.47 1.34 -2.35
C ILE A 246 4.48 2.15 -3.19
N LEU A 247 3.69 3.05 -2.60
CA LEU A 247 2.79 3.93 -3.35
C LEU A 247 3.56 4.84 -4.31
N VAL A 248 4.66 5.44 -3.86
CA VAL A 248 5.51 6.28 -4.72
C VAL A 248 6.04 5.47 -5.89
N LEU A 249 6.64 4.30 -5.61
CA LEU A 249 7.16 3.43 -6.66
C LEU A 249 6.04 2.96 -7.61
N HIS A 250 4.85 2.68 -7.08
CA HIS A 250 3.70 2.29 -7.89
C HIS A 250 3.25 3.41 -8.83
N HIS A 251 3.21 4.66 -8.36
CA HIS A 251 2.88 5.81 -9.21
C HIS A 251 3.93 6.06 -10.30
N VAL A 252 5.22 5.90 -9.97
CA VAL A 252 6.30 6.00 -10.96
C VAL A 252 6.16 4.94 -12.06
N GLU A 253 5.80 3.70 -11.69
CA GLU A 253 5.51 2.62 -12.64
C GLU A 253 4.23 2.85 -13.44
N ALA A 254 3.14 3.30 -12.80
CA ALA A 254 1.84 3.48 -13.44
C ALA A 254 1.82 4.63 -14.46
N ASN A 255 2.60 5.68 -14.23
CA ASN A 255 2.81 6.78 -15.19
C ASN A 255 3.54 6.33 -16.48
N ARG A 256 3.89 5.05 -16.63
CA ARG A 256 4.33 4.45 -17.90
C ARG A 256 3.20 4.30 -18.92
N TYR A 257 1.95 4.18 -18.46
CA TYR A 257 0.78 3.88 -19.30
C TYR A 257 -0.18 5.08 -19.44
N ALA A 258 0.29 6.28 -19.08
CA ALA A 258 -0.47 7.52 -19.19
C ALA A 258 -0.07 8.36 -20.43
N GLY A 259 0.61 7.73 -21.40
CA GLY A 259 0.91 8.29 -22.72
C GLY A 259 0.03 7.65 -23.77
#